data_AF-A0A7J2VVS0-F1
#
_entry.id   AF-A0A7J2VVS0-F1
#
_cell.length_a   1.000
_cell.length_b   1.000
_cell.length_c   1.000
_cell.angle_alpha   90.00
_cell.angle_beta   90.00
_cell.angle_gamma   90.00
#
_symmetry.space_group_name_H-M   'P 1'
#
loop_
_entity.id
_entity.type
_entity.pdbx_description
1 polymer ?
#
loop_
_entity_poly.entity_id
_entity_poly.type
_entity_poly.pdbx_seq_one_letter_code
_entity_poly.pdbx_strand_id
1 'polypeptide(L)' 'MPEIVIKIPKLGRKLERELAKRIEFLSKVEIARFLLLERWNKIFSKSKLTERDCIKLGREIKKKMWKRYEAEGW' A
#
# COMPACT_ATOMS: atom_id res chain seq x y z
N MET A 1 -30.25 20.11 18.95
CA MET A 1 -29.30 19.30 18.17
C MET A 1 -29.66 17.85 18.40
N PRO A 2 -30.04 17.07 17.37
CA PRO A 2 -30.39 15.66 17.59
C PRO A 2 -29.13 14.87 17.97
N GLU A 3 -29.14 14.24 19.15
CA GLU A 3 -28.10 13.30 19.58
C GLU A 3 -28.31 11.95 18.90
N ILE A 4 -27.41 11.58 18.00
CA ILE A 4 -27.40 10.25 17.37
C ILE A 4 -26.62 9.32 18.29
N VAL A 5 -27.34 8.49 19.06
CA VAL A 5 -26.72 7.46 19.89
C VAL A 5 -26.62 6.15 19.10
N ILE A 6 -25.43 5.86 18.58
CA ILE A 6 -25.14 4.60 17.88
C ILE A 6 -24.72 3.55 18.92
N LYS A 7 -25.57 2.53 19.14
CA LYS A 7 -25.22 1.37 19.96
C LYS A 7 -24.33 0.42 19.14
N ILE A 8 -23.05 0.33 19.48
CA ILE A 8 -22.13 -0.61 18.84
C ILE A 8 -22.39 -2.02 19.41
N PRO A 9 -22.84 -2.98 18.59
CA PRO A 9 -23.04 -4.35 19.06
C PRO A 9 -21.69 -5.01 19.39
N LYS A 10 -21.67 -5.90 20.39
CA LYS A 10 -20.50 -6.74 20.65
C LYS A 10 -20.19 -7.58 19.41
N LEU A 11 -18.95 -7.54 18.93
CA LEU A 11 -18.56 -8.35 17.79
C LEU A 11 -18.71 -9.84 18.15
N GLY A 12 -19.33 -10.61 17.26
CA GLY A 12 -19.38 -12.06 17.42
C GLY A 12 -17.99 -12.66 17.24
N ARG A 13 -17.66 -13.74 17.97
CA ARG A 13 -16.35 -14.43 17.93
C ARG A 13 -15.87 -14.78 16.51
N LYS A 14 -16.78 -15.03 15.57
CA LYS A 14 -16.44 -15.31 14.16
C LYS A 14 -15.89 -14.07 13.46
N LEU A 15 -16.53 -12.92 13.67
CA LEU A 15 -16.14 -11.64 13.10
C LEU A 15 -14.82 -11.15 13.70
N GLU A 16 -14.61 -11.33 15.01
CA GLU A 16 -13.34 -10.99 15.69
C GLU A 16 -12.16 -11.77 15.10
N ARG A 17 -12.31 -13.08 14.88
CA ARG A 17 -11.25 -13.90 14.26
C ARG A 17 -10.96 -13.47 12.83
N GLU A 18 -11.98 -13.12 12.06
CA GLU A 18 -11.79 -12.64 10.69
C GLU A 18 -11.09 -11.27 10.68
N LEU A 19 -11.47 -10.37 11.59
CA LEU A 19 -10.81 -9.08 11.77
C LEU A 19 -9.34 -9.27 12.15
N ALA A 20 -9.04 -10.15 13.10
CA ALA A 20 -7.68 -10.45 13.53
C ALA A 20 -6.81 -10.96 12.37
N LYS A 21 -7.34 -11.86 11.53
CA LYS A 21 -6.65 -12.33 10.33
C LYS A 21 -6.37 -11.20 9.33
N ARG A 22 -7.34 -10.30 9.12
CA ARG A 22 -7.15 -9.14 8.23
C ARG A 22 -6.11 -8.17 8.77
N ILE A 23 -6.13 -7.90 10.08
CA ILE A 23 -5.13 -7.05 10.75
C ILE A 23 -3.74 -7.69 10.62
N GLU A 24 -3.62 -8.99 10.85
CA GLU A 24 -2.36 -9.71 10.71
C GLU A 24 -1.82 -9.60 9.27
N PHE A 25 -2.69 -9.77 8.27
CA PHE A 25 -2.32 -9.62 6.87
C PHE A 25 -1.83 -8.20 6.56
N LEU A 26 -2.58 -7.17 6.98
CA LEU A 26 -2.20 -5.77 6.79
C LEU A 26 -0.84 -5.48 7.46
N SER A 27 -0.66 -5.97 8.69
CA SER A 27 0.60 -5.80 9.43
C SER A 27 1.79 -6.43 8.69
N LYS A 28 1.61 -7.63 8.12
CA LYS A 28 2.65 -8.29 7.31
C LYS A 28 3.01 -7.46 6.07
N VAL A 29 2.02 -6.89 5.39
CA VAL A 29 2.23 -6.04 4.21
C VAL A 29 2.98 -4.76 4.59
N GLU A 30 2.62 -4.13 5.70
CA GLU A 30 3.30 -2.93 6.20
C GLU A 30 4.76 -3.22 6.58
N ILE A 31 5.02 -4.32 7.29
CA ILE A 31 6.39 -4.74 7.64
C ILE A 31 7.20 -5.02 6.37
N ALA A 32 6.64 -5.74 5.40
CA ALA A 32 7.31 -6.02 4.14
C ALA A 32 7.65 -4.72 3.38
N ARG A 33 6.70 -3.77 3.32
CA ARG A 33 6.92 -2.46 2.72
C ARG A 33 8.05 -1.70 3.44
N PHE A 34 8.03 -1.69 4.77
CA PHE A 34 9.06 -1.02 5.56
C PHE A 34 10.45 -1.58 5.25
N LEU A 35 10.62 -2.91 5.29
CA LEU A 35 11.90 -3.57 5.01
C LEU A 35 12.41 -3.30 3.59
N LEU A 36 11.51 -3.28 2.60
CA LEU A 36 11.85 -2.94 1.21
C LEU A 36 12.36 -1.50 1.10
N LEU A 37 11.66 -0.54 1.72
CA LEU A 37 12.06 0.86 1.71
C LEU A 37 13.40 1.07 2.41
N GLU A 38 13.60 0.42 3.56
CA GLU A 38 14.87 0.42 4.31
C GLU A 38 16.04 -0.06 3.44
N ARG A 39 15.83 -1.18 2.72
CA ARG A 39 16.83 -1.73 1.81
C ARG A 39 17.08 -0.81 0.61
N TRP A 40 16.03 -0.24 0.02
CA TRP A 40 16.17 0.70 -1.09
C TRP A 40 16.89 1.97 -0.67
N ASN A 41 16.62 2.53 0.51
CA ASN A 41 17.35 3.67 1.06
C ASN A 41 18.84 3.37 1.18
N LYS A 42 19.22 2.16 1.61
CA LYS A 42 20.63 1.73 1.66
C LYS A 42 21.24 1.64 0.25
N ILE A 43 20.56 0.96 -0.68
CA ILE A 43 21.02 0.77 -2.07
C ILE A 43 21.20 2.12 -2.78
N PHE A 44 20.26 3.05 -2.57
CA PHE A 44 20.23 4.34 -3.25
C PHE A 44 20.84 5.48 -2.41
N SER A 45 21.51 5.17 -1.30
CA SER A 45 22.11 6.17 -0.39
C SER A 45 23.10 7.12 -1.08
N LYS A 46 23.75 6.68 -2.16
CA LYS A 46 24.68 7.47 -2.98
C LYS A 46 24.07 7.95 -4.30
N SER A 47 22.78 7.72 -4.49
CA SER A 47 22.07 8.16 -5.70
C SER A 47 22.05 9.69 -5.76
N LYS A 48 22.28 10.23 -6.95
CA LYS A 48 22.10 11.66 -7.25
C LYS A 48 20.71 11.96 -7.80
N LEU A 49 19.84 10.94 -7.88
CA LEU A 49 18.48 11.13 -8.36
C LEU A 49 17.73 12.02 -7.38
N THR A 50 17.16 13.10 -7.92
CA THR A 50 16.29 13.96 -7.16
C THR A 50 14.89 13.35 -7.08
N GLU A 51 14.08 13.84 -6.15
CA GLU A 51 12.68 13.45 -6.05
C GLU A 51 11.92 13.67 -7.38
N ARG A 52 12.26 14.74 -8.11
CA ARG A 52 11.69 15.04 -9.43
C ARG A 52 12.04 13.96 -10.46
N ASP A 53 13.27 13.46 -10.44
CA ASP A 53 13.72 12.39 -11.33
C ASP A 53 12.96 11.10 -11.02
N CYS A 54 12.79 10.77 -9.75
CA CYS A 54 12.01 9.61 -9.31
C CYS A 54 10.53 9.70 -9.75
N ILE A 55 9.89 10.86 -9.58
CA ILE A 55 8.51 11.11 -10.01
C ILE A 55 8.38 10.98 -11.53
N LYS A 56 9.34 11.54 -12.29
CA LYS A 56 9.36 11.44 -13.75
C LYS A 56 9.49 9.98 -14.19
N LEU A 57 10.41 9.23 -13.59
CA LEU A 57 10.61 7.81 -13.88
C LEU A 57 9.33 6.99 -13.59
N GLY A 58 8.66 7.26 -12.48
CA GLY A 58 7.40 6.62 -12.12
C GLY A 58 6.29 6.87 -13.16
N ARG A 59 6.18 8.10 -13.67
CA ARG A 59 5.22 8.44 -14.74
C ARG A 59 5.53 7.71 -16.04
N GLU A 60 6.81 7.62 -16.41
CA GLU A 60 7.26 6.90 -17.61
C GLU A 60 6.96 5.40 -17.51
N ILE A 61 7.24 4.77 -16.36
CA ILE A 61 6.92 3.36 -16.11
C ILE A 61 5.41 3.14 -16.21
N LYS A 62 4.59 3.98 -15.56
CA LYS A 62 3.13 3.87 -15.62
C LYS A 62 2.63 3.96 -17.06
N LYS A 63 3.15 4.88 -17.86
CA LYS A 63 2.79 5.02 -19.28
C LYS A 63 3.20 3.80 -20.10
N LYS A 64 4.38 3.23 -19.87
CA LYS A 64 4.84 2.00 -20.54
C LYS A 64 3.98 0.79 -20.16
N MET A 65 3.66 0.64 -18.87
CA MET A 65 2.78 -0.42 -18.39
C MET A 65 1.38 -0.30 -19.00
N TRP A 66 0.82 0.91 -19.06
CA TRP A 66 -0.47 1.14 -19.69
C TRP A 66 -0.49 0.71 -21.16
N LYS A 67 0.51 1.12 -21.95
CA LYS A 67 0.63 0.68 -23.36
C LYS A 67 0.75 -0.83 -23.50
N ARG A 68 1.42 -1.49 -22.55
CA ARG A 68 1.55 -2.93 -22.53
C ARG A 68 0.20 -3.60 -22.25
N TYR A 69 -0.57 -3.07 -21.30
CA TYR A 69 -1.91 -3.56 -21.02
C TYR A 69 -2.85 -3.39 -22.21
N GLU A 70 -2.83 -2.23 -22.89
CA GLU A 70 -3.59 -2.02 -24.13
C GLU A 70 -3.21 -3.04 -25.22
N ALA A 71 -1.93 -3.34 -25.37
CA ALA A 71 -1.44 -4.33 -26.34
C ALA A 71 -1.82 -5.78 -25.95
N GLU A 72 -1.94 -6.06 -24.64
CA GLU A 72 -2.38 -7.35 -24.10
C GLU A 72 -3.93 -7.46 -24.01
N GLY A 73 -4.67 -6.43 -24.42
CA GLY A 73 -6.14 -6.43 -24.50
C GLY A 73 -6.87 -6.18 -23.17
N TRP A 74 -6.19 -5.56 -22.20
CA TRP A 74 -6.76 -5.11 -20.92
C TRP A 74 -7.31 -3.70 -20.96
#